data_AF-A0A3R7P400-F1
#
_entry.id   AF-A0A3R7P400-F1
#
_cell.length_a   1.000
_cell.length_b   1.000
_cell.length_c   1.000
_cell.angle_alpha   90.00
_cell.angle_beta   90.00
_cell.angle_gamma   90.00
#
_symmetry.space_group_name_H-M   'P 1'
#
loop_
_entity.id
_entity.type
_entity.pdbx_description
1 polymer ?
#
loop_
_entity_poly.entity_id
_entity_poly.type
_entity_poly.pdbx_seq_one_letter_code
_entity_poly.pdbx_strand_id
1 'polypeptide(L)'
;MTRVHISRERNSTLVKKKKAAALRQHGCLACEVCGFDFLQTYGERGREIIECHHTLPISSLGEHGKTNLKNLALVCSNCHRMIHARRPWWSIDDAKAALNGANGSRTQS
;
A
#
# COMPACT_ATOMS: atom_id res chain seq x y z
N MET A 1 -12.07 -7.42 4.98
CA MET A 1 -12.27 -6.64 3.72
C MET A 1 -13.64 -6.98 3.14
N THR A 2 -14.37 -6.00 2.59
CA THR A 2 -15.68 -6.24 1.91
C THR A 2 -15.47 -6.60 0.43
N ARG A 3 -16.41 -7.31 -0.22
CA ARG A 3 -16.29 -7.72 -1.64
C ARG A 3 -16.05 -6.55 -2.59
N VAL A 4 -16.68 -5.41 -2.34
CA VAL A 4 -16.51 -4.17 -3.12
C VAL A 4 -15.10 -3.61 -2.99
N HIS A 5 -14.50 -3.70 -1.79
CA HIS A 5 -13.13 -3.27 -1.55
C HIS A 5 -12.13 -4.09 -2.35
N ILE A 6 -12.29 -5.41 -2.34
CA ILE A 6 -11.41 -6.36 -3.05
C ILE A 6 -11.45 -6.13 -4.57
N SER A 7 -12.63 -5.88 -5.15
CA SER A 7 -12.77 -5.66 -6.60
C SER A 7 -12.02 -4.40 -7.06
N ARG A 8 -12.13 -3.30 -6.31
CA ARG A 8 -11.48 -2.02 -6.66
C ARG A 8 -9.97 -2.07 -6.45
N GLU A 9 -9.50 -2.74 -5.40
CA GLU A 9 -8.08 -3.01 -5.13
C GLU A 9 -7.40 -3.83 -6.24
N ARG A 10 -8.17 -4.70 -6.89
CA ARG A 10 -7.71 -5.58 -7.97
C ARG A 10 -7.91 -5.00 -9.38
N ASN A 11 -8.25 -3.71 -9.52
CA ASN A 11 -8.34 -3.11 -10.85
C ASN A 11 -6.94 -3.07 -11.51
N SER A 12 -6.66 -4.09 -12.33
CA SER A 12 -5.34 -4.34 -12.92
C SER A 12 -4.82 -3.16 -13.73
N THR A 13 -5.69 -2.39 -14.38
CA THR A 13 -5.33 -1.19 -15.13
C THR A 13 -4.82 -0.08 -14.21
N LEU A 14 -5.52 0.18 -13.10
CA LEU A 14 -5.09 1.20 -12.13
C LEU A 14 -3.81 0.79 -11.41
N VAL A 15 -3.69 -0.49 -11.03
CA VAL A 15 -2.48 -1.04 -10.41
C VAL A 15 -1.27 -0.87 -11.33
N LYS A 16 -1.39 -1.27 -12.60
CA LYS A 16 -0.31 -1.11 -13.59
C LYS A 16 0.08 0.35 -13.77
N LYS A 17 -0.90 1.26 -13.87
CA LYS A 17 -0.66 2.70 -14.00
C LYS A 17 0.06 3.28 -12.79
N LYS A 18 -0.35 2.92 -11.57
CA LYS A 18 0.29 3.37 -10.32
C LYS A 18 1.72 2.85 -10.21
N LYS A 19 1.96 1.55 -10.45
CA LYS A 19 3.32 0.96 -10.46
C LYS A 19 4.21 1.65 -11.49
N ALA A 20 3.74 1.83 -12.72
CA ALA A 20 4.52 2.52 -13.75
C ALA A 20 4.82 3.99 -13.39
N ALA A 21 3.87 4.69 -12.76
CA ALA A 21 4.10 6.05 -12.28
C ALA A 21 5.17 6.09 -11.17
N ALA A 22 5.08 5.21 -10.18
CA ALA A 22 6.06 5.11 -9.11
C ALA A 22 7.45 4.77 -9.65
N LEU A 23 7.55 3.83 -10.59
CA LEU A 23 8.82 3.46 -11.21
C LEU A 23 9.44 4.62 -12.00
N ARG A 24 8.63 5.41 -12.72
CA ARG A 24 9.12 6.62 -13.42
C ARG A 24 9.58 7.72 -12.46
N GLN A 25 8.90 7.87 -11.32
CA GLN A 25 9.17 8.96 -10.38
C GLN A 25 10.31 8.65 -9.42
N HIS A 26 10.42 7.40 -8.97
CA HIS A 26 11.32 7.00 -7.88
C HIS A 26 12.35 5.95 -8.29
N GLY A 27 12.22 5.34 -9.49
CA GLY A 27 13.12 4.28 -9.96
C GLY A 27 12.90 2.93 -9.29
N CYS A 28 12.00 2.83 -8.30
CA CYS A 28 11.76 1.62 -7.53
C CYS A 28 10.27 1.45 -7.17
N LEU A 29 9.92 0.29 -6.61
CA LEU A 29 8.57 -0.02 -6.13
C LEU A 29 8.60 -0.36 -4.63
N ALA A 30 9.12 0.58 -3.85
CA ALA A 30 9.18 0.46 -2.41
C ALA A 30 7.81 0.66 -1.74
N CYS A 31 7.59 -0.03 -0.61
CA CYS A 31 6.44 0.17 0.23
C CYS A 31 6.44 1.59 0.82
N GLU A 32 5.34 2.32 0.64
CA GLU A 32 5.18 3.69 1.15
C GLU A 32 5.09 3.74 2.69
N VAL A 33 4.92 2.61 3.38
CA VAL A 33 4.86 2.53 4.84
C VAL A 33 6.23 2.19 5.45
N CYS A 34 6.85 1.08 5.02
CA CYS A 34 8.08 0.56 5.63
C CYS A 34 9.32 0.65 4.74
N GLY A 35 9.20 1.13 3.50
CA GLY A 35 10.30 1.22 2.55
C GLY A 35 10.73 -0.10 1.91
N PHE A 36 10.10 -1.23 2.25
CA PHE A 36 10.46 -2.54 1.71
C PHE A 36 10.24 -2.62 0.19
N ASP A 37 11.28 -3.02 -0.55
CA ASP A 37 11.24 -3.25 -1.98
C ASP A 37 11.48 -4.73 -2.29
N PHE A 38 10.46 -5.38 -2.89
CA PHE A 38 10.53 -6.80 -3.25
C PHE A 38 11.52 -7.09 -4.37
N LEU A 39 11.66 -6.21 -5.36
CA LEU A 39 12.59 -6.39 -6.46
C LEU A 39 14.03 -6.27 -5.96
N GLN A 40 14.32 -5.32 -5.07
CA GLN A 40 15.64 -5.19 -4.46
C GLN A 40 15.97 -6.37 -3.54
N THR A 41 14.99 -6.88 -2.78
CA THR A 41 15.23 -7.95 -1.80
C THR A 41 15.26 -9.35 -2.41
N TYR A 42 14.36 -9.63 -3.36
CA TYR A 42 14.15 -10.98 -3.92
C TYR A 42 14.46 -11.09 -5.41
N GLY A 43 14.98 -10.02 -6.03
CA GLY A 43 15.24 -9.98 -7.46
C GLY A 43 13.97 -10.09 -8.29
N GLU A 44 14.09 -10.70 -9.47
CA GLU A 44 12.99 -10.77 -10.45
C GLU A 44 11.71 -11.40 -9.90
N ARG A 45 11.83 -12.35 -8.95
CA ARG A 45 10.67 -12.96 -8.28
C ARG A 45 9.82 -11.94 -7.51
N GLY A 46 10.40 -10.82 -7.10
CA GLY A 46 9.73 -9.77 -6.36
C GLY A 46 9.04 -8.69 -7.20
N ARG A 47 9.27 -8.64 -8.52
CA ARG A 47 8.90 -7.50 -9.38
C ARG A 47 7.42 -7.12 -9.30
N GLU A 48 6.52 -8.09 -9.17
CA GLU A 48 5.08 -7.85 -9.26
C GLU A 48 4.34 -7.94 -7.92
N ILE A 49 5.02 -8.25 -6.82
CA ILE A 49 4.38 -8.59 -5.53
C ILE A 49 3.79 -7.37 -4.82
N ILE A 50 4.38 -6.18 -4.97
CA ILE A 50 3.89 -4.96 -4.30
C ILE A 50 2.40 -4.72 -4.60
N GLU A 51 1.63 -4.41 -3.55
CA GLU A 51 0.17 -4.29 -3.60
C GLU A 51 -0.25 -2.81 -3.66
N CYS A 52 -1.43 -2.53 -4.21
CA CYS A 52 -2.01 -1.17 -4.20
C CYS A 52 -3.10 -1.10 -3.13
N HIS A 53 -2.92 -0.20 -2.17
CA HIS A 53 -3.89 0.09 -1.11
C HIS A 53 -4.65 1.38 -1.39
N HIS A 54 -5.96 1.38 -1.15
CA HIS A 54 -6.79 2.58 -1.28
C HIS A 54 -6.74 3.40 0.01
N THR A 55 -6.23 4.63 -0.06
CA THR A 55 -6.04 5.49 1.13
C THR A 55 -7.32 6.18 1.61
N LEU A 56 -8.36 6.23 0.76
CA LEU A 56 -9.69 6.71 1.13
C LEU A 56 -10.65 5.53 1.28
N PRO A 57 -11.49 5.51 2.34
CA PRO A 57 -12.57 4.54 2.45
C PRO A 57 -13.44 4.63 1.21
N ILE A 58 -13.66 3.50 0.55
CA ILE A 58 -14.46 3.44 -0.67
C ILE A 58 -15.90 3.94 -0.44
N SER A 59 -16.40 3.84 0.80
CA SER A 59 -17.69 4.41 1.22
C SER A 59 -17.75 5.94 1.18
N SER A 60 -16.58 6.60 1.21
CA SER A 60 -16.45 8.06 1.14
C SER A 60 -16.29 8.56 -0.30
N LEU A 61 -15.96 7.67 -1.24
CA LEU A 61 -16.07 7.94 -2.67
C LEU A 61 -17.52 7.67 -3.07
N GLY A 62 -18.33 8.72 -3.26
CA GLY A 62 -19.71 8.59 -3.76
C GLY A 62 -19.79 7.76 -5.05
N GLU A 63 -21.00 7.45 -5.54
CA GLU A 63 -21.24 6.57 -6.70
C GLU A 63 -20.45 6.96 -7.98
N HIS A 64 -19.97 8.21 -8.07
CA HIS A 64 -19.17 8.74 -9.18
C HIS A 64 -17.70 9.09 -8.82
N GLY A 65 -17.23 8.72 -7.63
CA GLY A 65 -15.88 8.98 -7.17
C GLY A 65 -14.87 8.20 -8.01
N LYS A 66 -14.35 8.81 -9.07
CA LYS A 66 -13.24 8.27 -9.87
C LYS A 66 -12.09 7.96 -8.92
N THR A 67 -11.73 6.69 -8.79
CA THR A 67 -10.51 6.27 -8.09
C THR A 67 -9.32 6.90 -8.82
N ASN A 68 -8.80 7.99 -8.27
CA ASN A 68 -7.63 8.67 -8.81
C ASN A 68 -6.38 7.90 -8.37
N LEU A 69 -5.33 7.88 -9.20
CA LEU A 69 -4.03 7.29 -8.85
C LEU A 69 -3.44 7.90 -7.57
N LYS A 70 -3.81 9.14 -7.24
CA LYS A 70 -3.44 9.83 -6.01
C LYS A 70 -4.00 9.17 -4.74
N ASN A 71 -5.09 8.42 -4.85
CA ASN A 71 -5.75 7.74 -3.73
C ASN A 71 -5.27 6.28 -3.59
N LEU A 72 -4.22 5.90 -4.30
CA LEU A 72 -3.58 4.60 -4.22
C LEU A 72 -2.20 4.77 -3.61
N ALA A 73 -1.87 3.94 -2.62
CA ALA A 73 -0.55 3.79 -2.05
C ALA A 73 0.02 2.42 -2.41
N LEU A 74 1.33 2.34 -2.69
CA LEU A 74 2.03 1.07 -2.83
C LEU A 74 2.43 0.54 -1.46
N VAL A 75 2.02 -0.68 -1.14
CA VAL A 75 2.27 -1.31 0.16
C VAL A 75 2.76 -2.74 -0.01
N CYS A 76 3.62 -3.21 0.89
CA CYS A 76 3.99 -4.62 0.92
C CYS A 76 2.88 -5.46 1.57
N SER A 77 2.89 -6.77 1.30
CA SER A 77 1.87 -7.70 1.81
C SER A 77 1.72 -7.67 3.33
N ASN A 78 2.80 -7.44 4.06
CA ASN A 78 2.78 -7.33 5.51
C ASN A 78 2.09 -6.04 5.98
N CYS A 79 2.51 -4.88 5.46
CA CYS A 79 1.89 -3.60 5.82
C CYS A 79 0.43 -3.55 5.40
N HIS A 80 0.12 -4.10 4.23
CA HIS A 80 -1.24 -4.17 3.75
C HIS A 80 -2.14 -5.02 4.66
N ARG A 81 -1.65 -6.19 5.09
CA ARG A 81 -2.35 -7.03 6.06
C ARG A 81 -2.52 -6.31 7.41
N MET A 82 -1.50 -5.59 7.87
CA MET A 82 -1.55 -4.83 9.12
C MET A 82 -2.62 -3.73 9.09
N ILE A 83 -2.71 -2.97 7.99
CA ILE A 83 -3.71 -1.92 7.80
C ILE A 83 -5.14 -2.48 7.96
N HIS A 84 -5.38 -3.66 7.42
CA HIS A 84 -6.70 -4.31 7.45
C HIS A 84 -6.91 -5.26 8.63
N ALA A 85 -5.95 -5.38 9.55
CA ALA A 85 -5.96 -6.42 10.59
C ALA A 85 -7.12 -6.28 11.58
N ARG A 86 -7.48 -5.04 11.98
CA ARG A 86 -8.58 -4.76 12.90
C ARG A 86 -9.30 -3.48 12.48
N ARG A 87 -10.60 -3.40 12.78
CA ARG A 87 -11.39 -2.17 12.62
C ARG A 87 -11.29 -1.29 13.88
N PRO A 88 -11.22 0.05 13.75
CA PRO A 88 -11.14 0.81 12.49
C PRO A 88 -9.82 0.52 11.75
N TRP A 89 -9.89 0.41 10.42
CA TRP A 89 -8.69 0.17 9.61
C TRP A 89 -7.76 1.37 9.69
N TRP A 90 -6.46 1.10 9.67
CA TRP A 90 -5.46 2.16 9.70
C TRP A 90 -5.37 2.90 8.38
N SER A 91 -5.09 4.20 8.46
CA SER A 91 -4.55 4.93 7.32
C SER A 91 -3.08 4.55 7.08
N ILE A 92 -2.52 5.00 5.96
CA ILE A 92 -1.08 4.87 5.70
C ILE A 92 -0.27 5.57 6.80
N ASP A 93 -0.73 6.72 7.27
CA ASP A 93 -0.04 7.50 8.30
C ASP A 93 -0.12 6.82 9.67
N ASP A 94 -1.25 6.20 10.01
CA ASP A 94 -1.37 5.38 11.22
C ASP A 94 -0.39 4.19 11.18
N ALA A 95 -0.30 3.51 10.03
CA ALA A 95 0.62 2.38 9.85
C ALA A 95 2.09 2.82 9.94
N LYS A 96 2.45 3.99 9.39
CA LYS A 96 3.79 4.59 9.54
C LYS A 96 4.09 4.94 10.99
N ALA A 97 3.15 5.58 11.68
CA ALA A 97 3.30 5.96 13.08
C ALA A 97 3.50 4.73 13.97
N ALA A 98 2.74 3.65 13.74
CA ALA A 98 2.87 2.40 14.47
C ALA A 98 4.25 1.74 14.28
N LEU A 99 4.78 1.73 13.06
CA LEU A 99 6.12 1.19 12.78
C LEU A 99 7.23 2.03 13.42
N ASN A 100 7.11 3.36 13.37
CA ASN A 100 8.08 4.26 13.98
C ASN A 100 8.05 4.17 15.52
N GLY A 101 6.86 4.01 16.11
CA GLY A 101 6.69 3.75 17.54
C GLY A 101 7.25 2.40 17.99
N ALA A 102 7.19 1.37 17.13
CA ALA A 102 7.79 0.06 17.39
C ALA A 102 9.31 0.01 17.20
N ASN A 103 9.88 0.96 16.46
CA ASN A 103 11.34 1.10 16.29
C ASN A 103 11.99 1.95 17.39
N GLY A 104 11.22 2.77 18.13
CA GLY A 104 11.71 3.52 19.30
C GLY A 104 12.04 2.66 20.52
N SER A 105 11.63 1.39 20.53
CA SER A 105 11.94 0.40 21.57
C SER A 105 12.89 -0.71 21.10
N ARG A 106 13.44 -0.60 19.89
CA ARG A 106 14.35 -1.58 19.29
C ARG A 106 15.80 -1.08 19.17
N THR A 107 16.17 -0.10 19.99
CA THR A 107 17.57 0.17 20.33
C THR A 107 17.98 -0.68 21.52
N GLN A 108 19.10 -1.38 21.33
CA GLN A 108 19.87 -2.19 22.28
C GLN A 108 19.42 -3.64 22.49
N SER A 109 19.92 -4.55 21.64
CA SER A 109 21.12 -5.37 21.93
C SER A 109 21.39 -6.32 20.77
#